data_AF-I6AWQ4-F1
#
_entry.id   AF-I6AWQ4-F1
#
_cell.length_a   1.000
_cell.length_b   1.000
_cell.length_c   1.000
_cell.angle_alpha   90.00
_cell.angle_beta   90.00
_cell.angle_gamma   90.00
#
_symmetry.space_group_name_H-M   'P 1'
#
loop_
_entity.id
_entity.type
_entity.pdbx_description
1 polymer ?
#
loop_
_entity_poly.entity_id
_entity_poly.type
_entity_poly.pdbx_seq_one_letter_code
_entity_poly.pdbx_strand_id
1 'polypeptide(L)'
;MSLLSDTSHMNRTFYILLFLASCVFGIAFYQTLCADELDDILGPETAVVPSDAEEDADAPWTPPAPYVLPPALDELQLRKLDAAISALDIPPSLAASLRYALTASPVRGEILTSTGLVILTPPVLADPLASLESWLRIARAANITELPAFASGSPAWVRWRQLSSNPLTTEADWIGFYRALAS
;
A
#
# COMPACT_ATOMS: atom_id res chain seq x y z
N MET A 1 -15.09 70.18 5.51
CA MET A 1 -14.05 69.35 6.14
C MET A 1 -14.66 67.96 6.38
N SER A 2 -14.76 67.14 5.33
CA SER A 2 -15.15 65.71 5.45
C SER A 2 -14.96 65.01 4.10
N LEU A 3 -13.73 64.60 3.80
CA LEU A 3 -13.38 63.79 2.62
C LEU A 3 -12.20 62.85 2.98
N LEU A 4 -12.26 62.18 4.14
CA LEU A 4 -11.16 61.32 4.60
C LEU A 4 -11.62 59.97 5.19
N SER A 5 -12.90 59.62 5.09
CA SER A 5 -13.44 58.40 5.72
C SER A 5 -13.70 57.22 4.78
N ASP A 6 -13.36 57.30 3.49
CA ASP A 6 -13.77 56.30 2.49
C ASP A 6 -12.61 55.52 1.83
N THR A 7 -11.36 55.76 2.25
CA THR A 7 -10.18 55.07 1.69
C THR A 7 -9.84 53.77 2.41
N SER A 8 -10.24 53.63 3.67
CA SER A 8 -9.96 52.45 4.50
C SER A 8 -10.75 51.21 4.06
N HIS A 9 -12.05 51.37 3.77
CA HIS A 9 -12.89 50.28 3.26
C HIS A 9 -12.52 49.88 1.83
N MET A 10 -12.19 50.86 0.99
CA MET A 10 -11.80 50.62 -0.41
C MET A 10 -10.48 49.83 -0.50
N ASN A 11 -9.50 50.12 0.35
CA ASN A 11 -8.25 49.36 0.43
C ASN A 11 -8.48 47.91 0.91
N ARG A 12 -9.33 47.70 1.92
CA ARG A 12 -9.59 46.35 2.45
C ARG A 12 -10.31 45.46 1.44
N THR A 13 -11.29 46.01 0.72
CA THR A 13 -11.97 45.32 -0.38
C THR A 13 -11.00 45.03 -1.53
N PHE A 14 -10.09 45.96 -1.84
CA PHE A 14 -9.05 45.76 -2.84
C PHE A 14 -8.10 44.61 -2.48
N TYR A 15 -7.66 44.50 -1.22
CA TYR A 15 -6.81 43.39 -0.78
C TYR A 15 -7.53 42.04 -0.81
N ILE A 16 -8.82 42.00 -0.45
CA ILE A 16 -9.63 40.77 -0.52
C ILE A 16 -9.81 40.33 -1.98
N LEU A 17 -10.07 41.27 -2.89
CA LEU A 17 -10.15 40.98 -4.32
C LEU A 17 -8.81 40.54 -4.91
N LEU A 18 -7.68 41.12 -4.47
CA LEU A 18 -6.34 40.68 -4.85
C LEU A 18 -6.03 39.26 -4.35
N PHE A 19 -6.42 38.95 -3.12
CA PHE A 19 -6.26 37.62 -2.54
C PHE A 19 -7.09 36.59 -3.30
N LEU A 20 -8.36 36.89 -3.56
CA LEU A 20 -9.23 36.01 -4.36
C LEU A 20 -8.73 35.86 -5.80
N ALA A 21 -8.28 36.93 -6.44
CA ALA A 21 -7.66 36.89 -7.76
C ALA A 21 -6.38 36.04 -7.76
N SER A 22 -5.55 36.15 -6.71
CA SER A 22 -4.35 35.32 -6.54
C SER A 22 -4.69 33.85 -6.29
N CYS A 23 -5.74 33.54 -5.53
CA CYS A 23 -6.20 32.17 -5.32
C CYS A 23 -6.77 31.57 -6.60
N VAL A 24 -7.61 32.31 -7.33
CA VAL A 24 -8.18 31.86 -8.62
C VAL A 24 -7.07 31.70 -9.66
N PHE A 25 -6.11 32.63 -9.71
CA PHE A 25 -4.94 32.51 -10.58
C PHE A 25 -4.06 31.33 -10.19
N GLY A 26 -3.85 31.07 -8.90
CA GLY A 26 -3.11 29.91 -8.41
C GLY A 26 -3.80 28.58 -8.74
N ILE A 27 -5.13 28.52 -8.63
CA ILE A 27 -5.90 27.33 -9.01
C ILE A 27 -5.89 27.14 -10.53
N ALA A 28 -6.07 28.21 -11.31
CA ALA A 28 -5.99 28.14 -12.77
C ALA A 28 -4.59 27.75 -13.26
N PHE A 29 -3.54 28.29 -12.63
CA PHE A 29 -2.13 27.97 -12.92
C PHE A 29 -1.78 26.53 -12.53
N TYR A 30 -2.32 26.04 -11.41
CA TYR A 30 -2.20 24.64 -11.01
C TYR A 30 -2.96 23.71 -11.97
N GLN A 31 -4.13 24.14 -12.48
CA GLN A 31 -4.86 23.39 -13.49
C GLN A 31 -4.15 23.36 -14.84
N THR A 32 -3.49 24.45 -15.28
CA THR A 32 -2.65 24.41 -16.49
C THR A 32 -1.39 23.58 -16.30
N LEU A 33 -0.75 23.59 -15.11
CA LEU A 33 0.38 22.71 -14.81
C LEU A 33 -0.05 21.23 -14.75
N CYS A 34 -1.19 20.91 -14.15
CA CYS A 34 -1.73 19.54 -14.18
C CYS A 34 -2.24 19.13 -15.57
N ALA A 35 -2.68 20.07 -16.42
CA ALA A 35 -3.09 19.78 -17.79
C ALA A 35 -1.88 19.47 -18.69
N ASP A 36 -0.76 20.18 -18.55
CA ASP A 36 0.50 19.89 -19.26
C ASP A 36 1.07 18.51 -18.82
N GLU A 37 1.02 18.15 -17.53
CA GLU A 37 1.46 16.81 -17.08
C GLU A 37 0.53 15.67 -17.55
N LEU A 38 -0.78 15.94 -17.75
CA LEU A 38 -1.70 14.94 -18.29
C LEU A 38 -1.62 14.81 -19.82
N ASP A 39 -1.25 15.88 -20.54
CA ASP A 39 -1.01 15.85 -21.98
C ASP A 39 0.33 15.17 -22.31
N ASP A 40 1.33 15.21 -21.41
CA ASP A 40 2.57 14.43 -21.52
C ASP A 40 2.37 12.92 -21.21
N ILE A 41 1.37 12.56 -20.39
CA ILE A 41 0.96 11.14 -20.18
C ILE A 41 0.14 10.62 -21.37
N LEU A 42 -0.51 11.51 -22.13
CA LEU A 42 -1.24 11.22 -23.36
C LEU A 42 -0.51 11.73 -24.61
N GLY A 43 0.83 11.81 -24.52
CA GLY A 43 1.69 12.09 -25.66
C GLY A 43 1.41 11.17 -26.85
N PRO A 44 1.74 11.66 -28.06
CA PRO A 44 1.11 11.29 -29.32
C PRO A 44 1.13 9.79 -29.51
N GLU A 45 0.01 9.26 -30.01
CA GLU A 45 -0.21 7.85 -30.36
C GLU A 45 1.13 7.15 -30.52
N THR A 46 1.50 6.38 -29.50
CA THR A 46 2.51 5.35 -29.71
C THR A 46 1.89 4.52 -30.80
N ALA A 47 2.36 4.75 -32.03
CA ALA A 47 2.20 3.82 -33.11
C ALA A 47 2.42 2.49 -32.44
N VAL A 48 1.35 1.70 -32.35
CA VAL A 48 1.46 0.28 -32.17
C VAL A 48 2.36 -0.08 -33.32
N VAL A 49 3.67 -0.12 -33.05
CA VAL A 49 4.58 -0.96 -33.78
C VAL A 49 3.90 -2.29 -33.58
N PRO A 50 3.26 -2.85 -34.62
CA PRO A 50 3.03 -4.27 -34.59
C PRO A 50 4.44 -4.78 -34.42
N SER A 51 4.78 -5.25 -33.22
CA SER A 51 5.85 -6.22 -33.14
C SER A 51 5.37 -7.27 -34.11
N ASP A 52 5.97 -7.31 -35.28
CA ASP A 52 5.88 -8.41 -36.22
C ASP A 52 6.39 -9.63 -35.45
N ALA A 53 5.52 -10.16 -34.59
CA ALA A 53 5.54 -11.52 -34.11
C ALA A 53 4.96 -12.34 -35.26
N GLU A 54 5.70 -12.40 -36.36
CA GLU A 54 5.69 -13.63 -37.12
C GLU A 54 6.35 -14.70 -36.23
N GLU A 55 5.73 -15.89 -36.17
CA GLU A 55 5.92 -16.98 -35.19
C GLU A 55 5.22 -16.69 -33.84
N ASP A 56 3.98 -17.11 -33.59
CA ASP A 56 3.60 -18.52 -33.46
C ASP A 56 2.05 -18.62 -33.46
N ALA A 57 1.42 -18.45 -34.63
CA ALA A 57 -0.04 -18.48 -34.78
C ALA A 57 -0.65 -19.89 -34.67
N ASP A 58 0.17 -20.92 -34.43
CA ASP A 58 -0.27 -22.32 -34.33
C ASP A 58 -0.06 -22.92 -32.93
N ALA A 59 0.36 -22.14 -31.93
CA ALA A 59 0.41 -22.61 -30.55
C ALA A 59 -1.01 -22.96 -30.07
N PRO A 60 -1.32 -24.23 -29.73
CA PRO A 60 -2.63 -24.59 -29.22
C PRO A 60 -2.90 -23.78 -27.96
N TRP A 61 -4.03 -23.06 -27.92
CA TRP A 61 -4.45 -22.34 -26.72
C TRP A 61 -4.44 -23.31 -25.54
N THR A 62 -3.44 -23.15 -24.68
CA THR A 62 -3.31 -23.97 -23.47
C THR A 62 -4.05 -23.22 -22.38
N PRO A 63 -5.15 -23.77 -21.84
CA PRO A 63 -5.83 -23.11 -20.73
C PRO A 63 -4.84 -22.90 -19.59
N PRO A 64 -4.87 -21.75 -18.90
CA PRO A 64 -4.03 -21.55 -17.73
C PRO A 64 -4.29 -22.69 -16.74
N ALA A 65 -3.22 -23.15 -16.07
CA ALA A 65 -3.34 -24.23 -15.10
C ALA A 65 -4.46 -23.90 -14.11
N PRO A 66 -5.34 -24.85 -13.77
CA PRO A 66 -6.42 -24.61 -12.83
C PRO A 66 -5.84 -24.06 -11.53
N TYR A 67 -6.44 -22.97 -11.03
CA TYR A 67 -6.02 -22.35 -9.78
C TYR A 67 -6.19 -23.38 -8.64
N VAL A 68 -5.07 -23.95 -8.19
CA VAL A 68 -5.04 -24.83 -7.03
C VAL A 68 -4.92 -23.94 -5.81
N LEU A 69 -5.93 -23.99 -4.94
CA LEU A 69 -5.87 -23.32 -3.64
C LEU A 69 -4.63 -23.82 -2.90
N PRO A 70 -3.80 -22.91 -2.34
CA PRO A 70 -2.70 -23.31 -1.47
C PRO A 70 -3.22 -24.22 -0.35
N PRO A 71 -2.42 -25.22 0.08
CA PRO A 71 -2.85 -26.13 1.13
C PRO A 71 -3.20 -25.33 2.39
N ALA A 72 -4.44 -25.49 2.87
CA ALA A 72 -4.84 -24.93 4.14
C ALA A 72 -4.00 -25.54 5.27
N LEU A 73 -3.80 -24.78 6.35
CA LEU A 73 -3.14 -25.29 7.55
C LEU A 73 -3.94 -26.46 8.14
N ASP A 74 -3.24 -27.50 8.56
CA ASP A 74 -3.85 -28.65 9.23
C ASP A 74 -4.42 -28.23 10.61
N GLU A 75 -5.47 -28.91 11.10
CA GLU A 75 -6.11 -28.61 12.38
C GLU A 75 -5.11 -28.66 13.54
N LEU A 76 -4.16 -29.59 13.49
CA LEU A 76 -3.12 -29.73 14.49
C LEU A 76 -2.18 -28.51 14.48
N GLN A 77 -1.83 -28.00 13.29
CA GLN A 77 -1.01 -26.79 13.15
C GLN A 77 -1.77 -25.55 13.64
N LEU A 78 -3.06 -25.44 13.34
CA LEU A 78 -3.91 -24.36 13.84
C LEU A 78 -3.97 -24.35 15.38
N ARG A 79 -4.16 -25.50 16.01
CA ARG A 79 -4.17 -25.61 17.49
C ARG A 79 -2.82 -25.24 18.10
N LYS A 80 -1.71 -25.65 17.48
CA LYS A 80 -0.35 -25.28 17.92
C LYS A 80 -0.11 -23.79 17.79
N LEU A 81 -0.53 -23.19 16.68
CA LEU A 81 -0.43 -21.75 16.45
C LEU A 81 -1.26 -20.98 17.48
N ASP A 82 -2.48 -21.42 17.74
CA ASP A 82 -3.36 -20.82 18.75
C ASP A 82 -2.77 -20.88 20.15
N ALA A 83 -2.26 -22.04 20.55
CA ALA A 83 -1.59 -22.21 21.83
C ALA A 83 -0.34 -21.32 21.94
N ALA A 84 0.46 -21.23 20.87
CA ALA A 84 1.64 -20.39 20.83
C ALA A 84 1.28 -18.90 20.97
N ILE A 85 0.30 -18.41 20.20
CA ILE A 85 -0.14 -17.01 20.26
C ILE A 85 -0.74 -16.69 21.64
N SER A 86 -1.55 -17.58 22.20
CA SER A 86 -2.17 -17.39 23.51
C SER A 86 -1.17 -17.44 24.68
N ALA A 87 -0.01 -18.06 24.50
CA ALA A 87 1.06 -18.08 25.50
C ALA A 87 1.96 -16.83 25.47
N LEU A 88 1.83 -15.97 24.45
CA LEU A 88 2.64 -14.76 24.31
C LEU A 88 2.04 -13.60 25.11
N ASP A 89 2.90 -12.88 25.82
CA ASP A 89 2.56 -11.59 26.44
C ASP A 89 2.65 -10.47 25.38
N ILE A 90 1.61 -10.38 24.54
CA ILE A 90 1.49 -9.38 23.47
C ILE A 90 0.11 -8.70 23.52
N PRO A 91 -0.04 -7.48 22.97
CA PRO A 91 -1.33 -6.81 22.90
C PRO A 91 -2.39 -7.68 22.20
N PRO A 92 -3.65 -7.70 22.68
CA PRO A 92 -4.69 -8.55 22.12
C PRO A 92 -5.03 -8.20 20.67
N SER A 93 -4.88 -6.93 20.27
CA SER A 93 -5.01 -6.49 18.87
C SER A 93 -3.95 -7.10 17.97
N LEU A 94 -2.70 -7.18 18.45
CA LEU A 94 -1.60 -7.82 17.74
C LEU A 94 -1.82 -9.33 17.64
N ALA A 95 -2.23 -9.97 18.73
CA ALA A 95 -2.55 -11.40 18.73
C ALA A 95 -3.64 -11.76 17.72
N ALA A 96 -4.71 -10.97 17.65
CA ALA A 96 -5.81 -11.18 16.69
C ALA A 96 -5.36 -10.97 15.24
N SER A 97 -4.59 -9.91 14.97
CA SER A 97 -4.11 -9.61 13.63
C SER A 97 -3.08 -10.63 13.13
N LEU A 98 -2.16 -11.11 14.00
CA LEU A 98 -1.22 -12.19 13.67
C LEU A 98 -1.94 -13.50 13.37
N ARG A 99 -2.93 -13.87 14.20
CA ARG A 99 -3.74 -15.07 13.99
C ARG A 99 -4.48 -15.03 12.65
N TYR A 100 -5.12 -13.90 12.33
CA TYR A 100 -5.81 -13.72 11.05
C TYR A 100 -4.83 -13.75 9.88
N ALA A 101 -3.70 -13.06 9.99
CA ALA A 101 -2.74 -12.97 8.91
C ALA A 101 -2.03 -14.30 8.61
N LEU A 102 -1.61 -15.06 9.64
CA LEU A 102 -0.95 -16.35 9.43
C LEU A 102 -1.89 -17.43 8.89
N THR A 103 -3.20 -17.30 9.10
CA THR A 103 -4.21 -18.21 8.54
C THR A 103 -4.66 -17.80 7.14
N ALA A 104 -4.74 -16.50 6.84
CA ALA A 104 -5.23 -15.99 5.55
C ALA A 104 -4.13 -15.80 4.48
N SER A 105 -2.91 -15.42 4.90
CA SER A 105 -1.80 -15.10 3.99
C SER A 105 -1.34 -16.27 3.11
N PRO A 106 -1.22 -17.53 3.61
CA PRO A 106 -0.77 -18.66 2.79
C PRO A 106 -1.68 -18.94 1.60
N VAL A 107 -2.96 -18.58 1.71
CA VAL A 107 -3.99 -18.87 0.71
C VAL A 107 -4.19 -17.71 -0.26
N ARG A 108 -4.01 -16.47 0.19
CA ARG A 108 -4.46 -15.28 -0.55
C ARG A 108 -3.34 -14.36 -1.04
N GLY A 109 -2.12 -14.49 -0.52
CA GLY A 109 -1.00 -13.58 -0.84
C GLY A 109 -1.22 -12.17 -0.26
N GLU A 110 -2.24 -11.47 -0.76
CA GLU A 110 -2.75 -10.21 -0.23
C GLU A 110 -3.92 -10.45 0.72
N ILE A 111 -3.83 -9.89 1.93
CA ILE A 111 -4.89 -10.00 2.94
C ILE A 111 -5.70 -8.71 2.95
N LEU A 112 -6.94 -8.78 2.48
CA LEU A 112 -7.88 -7.67 2.52
C LEU A 112 -8.68 -7.67 3.82
N THR A 113 -8.77 -6.49 4.42
CA THR A 113 -9.71 -6.18 5.51
C THR A 113 -11.12 -5.95 4.95
N SER A 114 -12.14 -5.94 5.81
CA SER A 114 -13.53 -5.64 5.41
C SER A 114 -13.71 -4.22 4.86
N THR A 115 -12.78 -3.31 5.13
CA THR A 115 -12.75 -1.94 4.62
C THR A 115 -11.98 -1.81 3.30
N GLY A 116 -11.47 -2.91 2.74
CA GLY A 116 -10.72 -2.92 1.48
C GLY A 116 -9.25 -2.51 1.61
N LEU A 117 -8.71 -2.37 2.83
CA LEU A 117 -7.29 -2.14 3.06
C LEU A 117 -6.51 -3.46 3.03
N VAL A 118 -5.27 -3.40 2.53
CA VAL A 118 -4.32 -4.52 2.49
C VAL A 118 -3.50 -4.51 3.78
N ILE A 119 -3.47 -5.64 4.49
CA ILE A 119 -2.59 -5.83 5.64
C ILE A 119 -1.17 -6.13 5.13
N LEU A 120 -0.21 -5.30 5.50
CA LEU A 120 1.17 -5.38 5.01
C LEU A 120 1.98 -6.30 5.93
N THR A 121 1.99 -7.61 5.65
CA THR A 121 2.73 -8.61 6.44
C THR A 121 4.00 -9.09 5.77
N PRO A 122 5.01 -9.58 6.51
CA PRO A 122 6.14 -10.27 5.90
C PRO A 122 5.68 -11.56 5.19
N PRO A 123 6.52 -12.20 4.36
CA PRO A 123 6.17 -13.46 3.73
C PRO A 123 5.94 -14.57 4.77
N VAL A 124 4.99 -15.46 4.49
CA VAL A 124 4.81 -16.69 5.27
C VAL A 124 5.82 -17.72 4.78
N LEU A 125 6.56 -18.31 5.72
CA LEU A 125 7.43 -19.44 5.48
C LEU A 125 6.61 -20.73 5.40
N ALA A 126 7.23 -21.82 4.93
CA ALA A 126 6.58 -23.13 4.85
C ALA A 126 6.06 -23.64 6.22
N ASP A 127 6.73 -23.24 7.31
CA ASP A 127 6.28 -23.52 8.67
C ASP A 127 5.59 -22.28 9.29
N PRO A 128 4.32 -22.38 9.71
CA PRO A 128 3.61 -21.28 10.36
C PRO A 128 4.22 -20.85 11.70
N LEU A 129 4.87 -21.75 12.44
CA LEU A 129 5.50 -21.40 13.72
C LEU A 129 6.80 -20.61 13.50
N ALA A 130 7.62 -21.03 12.52
CA ALA A 130 8.79 -20.26 12.10
C ALA A 130 8.39 -18.86 11.58
N SER A 131 7.27 -18.77 10.85
CA SER A 131 6.71 -17.49 10.40
C SER A 131 6.33 -16.60 11.58
N LEU A 132 5.59 -17.14 12.56
CA LEU A 132 5.23 -16.43 13.77
C LEU A 132 6.47 -15.91 14.52
N GLU A 133 7.50 -16.75 14.69
CA GLU A 133 8.73 -16.35 15.36
C GLU A 133 9.44 -15.21 14.63
N SER A 134 9.59 -15.32 13.30
CA SER A 134 10.19 -14.25 12.47
C SER A 134 9.39 -12.95 12.58
N TRP A 135 8.06 -13.03 12.45
CA TRP A 135 7.19 -11.85 12.53
C TRP A 135 7.24 -11.19 13.90
N LEU A 136 7.34 -11.95 14.99
CA LEU A 136 7.51 -11.40 16.34
C LEU A 136 8.87 -10.74 16.52
N ARG A 137 9.95 -11.32 15.97
CA ARG A 137 11.28 -10.69 16.00
C ARG A 137 11.28 -9.37 15.24
N ILE A 138 10.69 -9.35 14.04
CA ILE A 138 10.51 -8.13 13.25
C ILE A 138 9.67 -7.11 14.02
N ALA A 139 8.53 -7.53 14.59
CA ALA A 139 7.61 -6.63 15.27
C ALA A 139 8.25 -5.96 16.50
N ARG A 140 8.97 -6.74 17.32
CA ARG A 140 9.71 -6.22 18.47
C ARG A 140 10.84 -5.29 18.04
N ALA A 141 11.60 -5.64 17.01
CA ALA A 141 12.70 -4.82 16.53
C ALA A 141 12.22 -3.51 15.86
N ALA A 142 11.08 -3.54 15.19
CA ALA A 142 10.43 -2.37 14.59
C ALA A 142 9.58 -1.56 15.59
N ASN A 143 9.36 -2.09 16.80
CA ASN A 143 8.50 -1.51 17.83
C ASN A 143 7.06 -1.26 17.35
N ILE A 144 6.50 -2.18 16.56
CA ILE A 144 5.10 -2.12 16.12
C ILE A 144 4.20 -2.87 17.11
N THR A 145 3.07 -2.27 17.42
CA THR A 145 2.04 -2.84 18.30
C THR A 145 0.86 -3.42 17.54
N GLU A 146 0.81 -3.20 16.23
CA GLU A 146 -0.22 -3.69 15.31
C GLU A 146 0.35 -3.84 13.89
N LEU A 147 -0.30 -4.70 13.10
CA LEU A 147 0.05 -4.85 11.69
C LEU A 147 -0.56 -3.71 10.88
N PRO A 148 0.25 -2.94 10.13
CA PRO A 148 -0.27 -1.82 9.36
C PRO A 148 -1.18 -2.29 8.21
N ALA A 149 -2.27 -1.55 8.00
CA ALA A 149 -3.18 -1.74 6.88
C ALA A 149 -3.26 -0.48 6.04
N PHE A 150 -3.06 -0.61 4.73
CA PHE A 150 -3.01 0.51 3.79
C PHE A 150 -3.85 0.24 2.54
N ALA A 151 -4.28 1.31 1.87
CA ALA A 151 -4.96 1.18 0.59
C ALA A 151 -4.01 0.63 -0.48
N SER A 152 -4.54 -0.19 -1.39
CA SER A 152 -3.79 -0.62 -2.58
C SER A 152 -3.36 0.60 -3.40
N GLY A 153 -2.17 0.53 -4.00
CA GLY A 153 -1.58 1.65 -4.75
C GLY A 153 -0.92 2.73 -3.90
N SER A 154 -1.02 2.69 -2.56
CA SER A 154 -0.28 3.61 -1.70
C SER A 154 1.24 3.36 -1.75
N PRO A 155 2.09 4.36 -1.47
CA PRO A 155 3.55 4.17 -1.43
C PRO A 155 4.00 3.05 -0.48
N ALA A 156 3.32 2.91 0.66
CA ALA A 156 3.54 1.83 1.62
C ALA A 156 3.25 0.44 1.00
N TRP A 157 2.13 0.32 0.29
CA TRP A 157 1.75 -0.90 -0.41
C TRP A 157 2.73 -1.26 -1.53
N VAL A 158 3.15 -0.28 -2.35
CA VAL A 158 4.12 -0.51 -3.43
C VAL A 158 5.45 -1.03 -2.88
N ARG A 159 5.97 -0.39 -1.82
CA ARG A 159 7.21 -0.83 -1.17
C ARG A 159 7.06 -2.22 -0.53
N TRP A 160 5.91 -2.50 0.09
CA TRP A 160 5.60 -3.82 0.60
C TRP A 160 5.59 -4.89 -0.49
N ARG A 161 4.99 -4.62 -1.66
CA ARG A 161 5.00 -5.52 -2.82
C ARG A 161 6.42 -5.81 -3.31
N GLN A 162 7.26 -4.78 -3.41
CA GLN A 162 8.65 -4.91 -3.83
C GLN A 162 9.42 -5.84 -2.87
N LEU A 163 9.30 -5.62 -1.56
CA LEU A 163 9.92 -6.46 -0.53
C LEU A 163 9.38 -7.90 -0.55
N SER A 164 8.07 -8.07 -0.72
CA SER A 164 7.43 -9.40 -0.74
C SER A 164 7.80 -10.21 -1.98
N SER A 165 8.05 -9.56 -3.11
CA SER A 165 8.43 -10.21 -4.36
C SER A 165 9.91 -10.57 -4.47
N ASN A 166 10.76 -9.98 -3.63
CA ASN A 166 12.20 -10.16 -3.72
C ASN A 166 12.66 -11.32 -2.80
N PRO A 167 13.21 -12.43 -3.36
CA PRO A 167 13.65 -13.57 -2.57
C PRO A 167 14.89 -13.26 -1.71
N LEU A 168 15.59 -12.15 -1.97
CA LEU A 168 16.75 -11.71 -1.21
C LEU A 168 16.38 -10.77 -0.06
N THR A 169 15.10 -10.45 0.12
CA THR A 169 14.66 -9.57 1.21
C THR A 169 14.92 -10.23 2.57
N THR A 170 15.62 -9.49 3.42
CA THR A 170 16.01 -9.93 4.75
C THR A 170 15.06 -9.41 5.82
N GLU A 171 15.15 -9.95 7.03
CA GLU A 171 14.41 -9.40 8.18
C GLU A 171 14.79 -7.95 8.49
N ALA A 172 16.04 -7.54 8.22
CA ALA A 172 16.47 -6.16 8.44
C ALA A 172 15.73 -5.18 7.51
N ASP A 173 15.46 -5.60 6.27
CA ASP A 173 14.68 -4.81 5.31
C ASP A 173 13.23 -4.64 5.79
N TRP A 174 12.64 -5.72 6.33
CA TRP A 174 11.31 -5.68 6.94
C TRP A 174 11.27 -4.76 8.16
N ILE A 175 12.25 -4.85 9.05
CA ILE A 175 12.36 -3.95 10.21
C ILE A 175 12.47 -2.50 9.76
N GLY A 176 13.32 -2.21 8.77
CA GLY A 176 13.48 -0.87 8.20
C GLY A 176 12.21 -0.34 7.56
N PHE A 177 11.47 -1.20 6.85
CA PHE A 177 10.16 -0.87 6.30
C PHE A 177 9.16 -0.48 7.38
N TYR A 178 8.97 -1.31 8.40
CA TYR A 178 8.00 -1.02 9.47
C TYR A 178 8.37 0.20 10.29
N ARG A 179 9.66 0.42 10.57
CA ARG A 179 10.11 1.65 11.25
C ARG A 179 9.80 2.91 10.45
N ALA A 180 9.95 2.86 9.13
CA ALA A 180 9.63 3.99 8.25
C ALA A 180 8.13 4.27 8.13
N LEU A 181 7.26 3.31 8.48
CA LEU A 181 5.81 3.54 8.55
C LEU A 181 5.37 4.16 9.87
N ALA A 182 6.14 3.95 10.94
CA ALA A 182 5.84 4.47 12.27
C ALA A 182 6.34 5.92 12.48
N SER A 183 7.22 6.42 11.60
CA SER A 183 7.76 7.78 11.58
C SER A 183 6.91 8.73 10.77
#